data_AF-A0A937BSD7-F1
#
_entry.id   AF-A0A937BSD7-F1
#
_cell.length_a   1.000
_cell.length_b   1.000
_cell.length_c   1.000
_cell.angle_alpha   90.00
_cell.angle_beta   90.00
_cell.angle_gamma   90.00
#
_symmetry.space_group_name_H-M   'P 1'
#
loop_
_entity.id
_entity.type
_entity.pdbx_description
1 polymer ?
#
loop_
_entity_poly.entity_id
_entity_poly.type
_entity_poly.pdbx_seq_one_letter_code
_entity_poly.pdbx_strand_id
1 'polypeptide(L)'
;MEIASFQNNYKESSFVDESSQVVNFMYTSTNNDATVRKVVLYIPPSLGTDKVNRVYMEKEFKKGDTIISQKLTWKMRSYFIIAENRQTPDGKSIVTTRKAIWDVRLFNEE
;
A
#
# COMPACT_ATOMS: atom_id res chain seq x y z
N MET A 1 -12.87 -8.91 16.89
CA MET A 1 -13.11 -7.55 17.43
C MET A 1 -12.34 -6.46 16.66
N GLU A 2 -11.28 -6.78 15.90
CA GLU A 2 -10.50 -5.78 15.12
C GLU A 2 -11.13 -5.32 13.80
N ILE A 3 -11.92 -6.16 13.11
CA ILE A 3 -12.50 -5.83 11.80
C ILE A 3 -13.43 -4.61 11.88
N ALA A 4 -14.25 -4.53 12.94
CA ALA A 4 -15.13 -3.39 13.19
C ALA A 4 -14.34 -2.09 13.42
N SER A 5 -13.18 -2.17 14.07
CA SER A 5 -12.31 -1.01 14.27
C SER A 5 -11.75 -0.50 12.95
N PHE A 6 -11.36 -1.38 12.03
CA PHE A 6 -10.87 -0.97 10.71
C PHE A 6 -11.97 -0.28 9.88
N GLN A 7 -13.17 -0.87 9.80
CA GLN A 7 -14.27 -0.30 9.02
C GLN A 7 -14.77 1.05 9.56
N ASN A 8 -14.63 1.31 10.87
CA ASN A 8 -14.98 2.61 11.44
C ASN A 8 -13.98 3.72 11.11
N ASN A 9 -12.72 3.36 10.83
CA ASN A 9 -11.63 4.31 10.60
C ASN A 9 -11.28 4.49 9.11
N TYR A 10 -11.86 3.68 8.22
CA TYR A 10 -11.55 3.70 6.81
C TYR A 10 -12.81 3.61 5.95
N LYS A 11 -12.89 4.46 4.94
CA LYS A 11 -13.92 4.41 3.90
C LYS A 11 -13.43 3.51 2.77
N GLU A 12 -14.21 2.47 2.46
CA GLU A 12 -13.98 1.61 1.31
C GLU A 12 -14.60 2.20 0.03
N SER A 13 -13.92 1.98 -1.10
CA SER A 13 -14.45 2.16 -2.45
C SER A 13 -13.82 1.11 -3.36
N SER A 14 -14.61 0.54 -4.27
CA SER A 14 -14.14 -0.47 -5.20
C SER A 14 -14.38 -0.04 -6.65
N PHE A 15 -13.43 -0.33 -7.53
CA PHE A 15 -13.61 -0.12 -8.97
C PHE A 15 -12.85 -1.17 -9.78
N VAL A 16 -13.39 -1.50 -10.94
CA VAL A 16 -12.72 -2.35 -11.92
C VAL A 16 -11.93 -1.45 -12.86
N ASP A 17 -10.63 -1.71 -12.99
CA ASP A 17 -9.83 -1.09 -14.03
C ASP A 17 -9.97 -1.92 -15.31
N GLU A 18 -10.72 -1.39 -16.28
CA GLU A 18 -11.00 -2.08 -17.55
C GLU A 18 -9.72 -2.40 -18.35
N SER A 19 -8.66 -1.61 -18.18
CA SER A 19 -7.41 -1.78 -18.92
C SER A 19 -6.59 -2.97 -18.43
N SER A 20 -6.61 -3.22 -17.11
CA SER A 20 -5.88 -4.32 -16.47
C SER A 20 -6.77 -5.48 -16.06
N GLN A 21 -8.09 -5.32 -16.20
CA GLN A 21 -9.15 -6.20 -15.68
C GLN A 21 -9.05 -6.48 -14.17
N VAL A 22 -8.29 -5.66 -13.43
CA VAL A 22 -8.06 -5.84 -11.99
C VAL A 22 -9.16 -5.14 -11.20
N VAL A 23 -9.71 -5.84 -10.21
CA VAL A 23 -10.58 -5.25 -9.19
C VAL A 23 -9.71 -4.58 -8.13
N ASN A 24 -9.97 -3.30 -7.89
CA ASN A 24 -9.26 -2.50 -6.91
C ASN A 24 -10.19 -2.23 -5.71
N PHE A 25 -9.74 -2.59 -4.51
CA PHE A 25 -10.39 -2.18 -3.26
C PHE A 25 -9.53 -1.12 -2.60
N MET A 26 -10.05 0.10 -2.51
CA MET A 26 -9.36 1.25 -1.93
C MET A 26 -9.99 1.61 -0.58
N TYR A 27 -9.16 1.67 0.45
CA TYR A 27 -9.51 2.07 1.80
C TYR A 27 -8.79 3.38 2.12
N THR A 28 -9.54 4.43 2.39
CA THR A 28 -9.00 5.75 2.74
C THR A 28 -9.36 6.07 4.18
N SER A 29 -8.38 6.50 4.97
CA SER A 29 -8.61 6.87 6.37
C SER A 29 -9.65 7.98 6.47
N THR A 30 -10.59 7.85 7.40
CA THR A 30 -11.52 8.93 7.76
C THR A 30 -10.89 9.94 8.72
N ASN A 31 -9.73 9.60 9.30
CA ASN A 31 -8.96 10.43 10.21
C ASN A 31 -7.72 11.02 9.52
N ASN A 32 -7.64 12.35 9.48
CA ASN A 32 -6.53 13.14 8.94
C ASN A 32 -5.26 13.13 9.80
N ASP A 33 -5.22 12.40 10.92
CA ASP A 33 -4.01 12.14 11.71
C ASP A 33 -3.58 10.67 11.68
N ALA A 34 -4.32 9.80 10.99
CA ALA A 34 -3.96 8.39 10.87
C ALA A 34 -2.64 8.22 10.11
N THR A 35 -1.73 7.41 10.67
CA THR A 35 -0.44 7.12 10.04
C THR A 35 -0.57 6.44 8.69
N VAL A 36 -1.56 5.56 8.51
CA VAL A 36 -1.89 4.97 7.21
C VAL A 36 -3.02 5.78 6.61
N ARG A 37 -2.73 6.46 5.50
CA ARG A 37 -3.70 7.32 4.79
C ARG A 37 -4.58 6.52 3.86
N LYS A 38 -3.97 5.55 3.19
CA LYS A 38 -4.59 4.83 2.08
C LYS A 38 -4.02 3.42 1.97
N VAL A 39 -4.90 2.47 1.68
CA VAL A 39 -4.56 1.10 1.29
C VAL A 39 -5.31 0.77 0.01
N VAL A 40 -4.64 0.18 -0.97
CA VAL A 40 -5.26 -0.33 -2.20
C VAL A 40 -4.88 -1.79 -2.36
N LEU A 41 -5.89 -2.65 -2.47
CA LEU A 41 -5.74 -4.07 -2.78
C LEU A 41 -6.08 -4.27 -4.25
N TYR A 42 -5.23 -5.02 -4.93
CA TYR A 42 -5.39 -5.37 -6.33
C TYR A 42 -5.69 -6.87 -6.42
N ILE A 43 -6.84 -7.20 -7.00
CA ILE A 43 -7.30 -8.59 -7.18
C ILE A 43 -7.47 -8.81 -8.70
N PRO A 44 -6.60 -9.61 -9.34
CA PRO A 44 -6.76 -9.95 -10.74
C PRO A 44 -7.96 -10.89 -10.90
N PRO A 45 -8.60 -10.91 -12.08
CA PRO A 45 -9.69 -11.81 -12.35
C PRO A 45 -9.17 -13.25 -12.39
N SER A 46 -9.80 -14.17 -11.67
CA SER A 46 -9.47 -15.60 -11.76
C SER A 46 -10.73 -16.46 -11.66
N LEU A 47 -10.70 -17.63 -12.30
CA LEU A 47 -11.82 -18.57 -12.32
C LEU A 47 -11.93 -19.44 -11.04
N GLY A 48 -10.98 -19.32 -10.10
CA GLY A 48 -10.86 -20.28 -8.98
C GLY A 48 -10.50 -19.71 -7.62
N THR A 49 -9.81 -18.56 -7.51
CA THR A 49 -9.51 -17.93 -6.21
C THR A 49 -9.26 -16.42 -6.34
N ASP A 50 -10.10 -15.59 -5.73
CA ASP A 50 -9.87 -14.15 -5.59
C ASP A 50 -8.72 -13.87 -4.61
N LYS A 51 -7.48 -13.87 -5.12
CA LYS A 51 -6.28 -13.63 -4.32
C LYS A 51 -5.75 -12.23 -4.59
N VAL A 52 -5.42 -11.51 -3.51
CA VAL A 52 -4.69 -10.26 -3.60
C VAL A 52 -3.34 -10.52 -4.27
N ASN A 53 -3.08 -9.87 -5.41
CA ASN A 53 -1.78 -9.98 -6.10
C ASN A 53 -0.84 -8.82 -5.75
N ARG A 54 -1.40 -7.69 -5.29
CA ARG A 54 -0.64 -6.50 -4.93
C ARG A 54 -1.37 -5.72 -3.84
N VAL A 55 -0.58 -5.13 -2.97
CA VAL A 55 -1.01 -4.16 -1.95
C VAL A 55 -0.20 -2.89 -2.16
N TYR A 56 -0.89 -1.75 -2.25
CA TYR A 56 -0.29 -0.43 -2.21
C TYR A 56 -0.73 0.28 -0.93
N MET A 57 0.18 0.98 -0.27
CA MET A 57 -0.14 1.76 0.93
C MET A 57 0.54 3.11 0.90
N GLU A 58 -0.17 4.12 1.42
CA GLU A 58 0.38 5.44 1.70
C GLU A 58 0.38 5.67 3.20
N LYS A 59 1.53 6.09 3.72
CA LYS A 59 1.70 6.47 5.11
C LYS A 59 2.22 7.89 5.21
N GLU A 60 1.81 8.58 6.25
CA GLU A 60 2.33 9.89 6.62
C GLU A 60 2.37 10.00 8.14
N PHE A 61 3.53 10.41 8.67
CA PHE A 61 3.70 10.60 10.10
C PHE A 61 4.84 11.57 10.39
N LYS A 62 4.85 12.14 11.59
CA LYS A 62 5.94 13.00 12.07
C LYS A 62 6.93 12.20 12.89
N LYS A 63 8.22 12.53 12.78
CA LYS A 63 9.29 12.06 13.66
C LYS A 63 10.12 13.27 14.10
N GLY A 64 9.88 13.75 15.31
CA GLY A 64 10.31 15.10 15.70
C GLY A 64 9.66 16.13 14.78
N ASP A 65 10.46 17.05 14.26
CA ASP A 65 9.98 18.10 13.34
C ASP A 65 10.04 17.69 11.86
N THR A 66 10.37 16.43 11.56
CA THR A 66 10.43 15.91 10.19
C THR A 66 9.11 15.22 9.83
N ILE A 67 8.52 15.61 8.70
CA ILE A 67 7.39 14.90 8.09
C ILE A 67 7.93 13.77 7.23
N ILE A 68 7.41 12.57 7.42
CA ILE A 68 7.79 11.39 6.66
C ILE A 68 6.58 10.89 5.90
N SER A 69 6.68 10.87 4.57
CA SER A 69 5.68 10.30 3.68
C SER A 69 6.24 9.03 3.04
N GLN A 70 5.51 7.92 3.10
CA GLN A 70 5.93 6.64 2.51
C GLN A 70 4.89 6.13 1.52
N LYS A 71 5.34 5.69 0.35
CA LYS A 71 4.57 4.89 -0.60
C LYS A 71 5.14 3.48 -0.59
N LEU A 72 4.32 2.50 -0.22
CA LEU A 72 4.71 1.11 -0.09
C LEU A 72 3.99 0.30 -1.15
N THR A 73 4.73 -0.51 -1.91
CA THR A 73 4.18 -1.40 -2.92
C THR A 73 4.65 -2.82 -2.64
N TRP A 74 3.73 -3.68 -2.27
CA TRP A 74 3.96 -5.11 -2.15
C TRP A 74 3.33 -5.82 -3.34
N LYS A 75 4.17 -6.38 -4.23
CA LYS A 75 3.72 -7.33 -5.24
C LYS A 75 3.94 -8.74 -4.68
N MET A 76 2.87 -9.48 -4.47
CA MET A 76 2.92 -10.82 -3.89
C MET A 76 3.88 -11.70 -4.70
N ARG A 77 4.68 -12.51 -3.99
CA ARG A 77 5.65 -13.46 -4.57
C ARG A 77 6.73 -12.83 -5.48
N SER A 78 6.89 -11.50 -5.45
CA SER A 78 7.82 -10.81 -6.35
C SER A 78 8.72 -9.83 -5.61
N TYR A 79 8.17 -8.78 -5.00
CA TYR A 79 8.98 -7.76 -4.32
C TYR A 79 8.17 -6.92 -3.35
N PHE A 80 8.88 -6.20 -2.49
CA PHE A 80 8.37 -5.10 -1.69
C PHE A 80 9.22 -3.84 -1.90
N ILE A 81 8.56 -2.71 -2.15
CA ILE A 81 9.21 -1.41 -2.30
C ILE A 81 8.69 -0.46 -1.23
N ILE A 82 9.59 0.29 -0.62
CA ILE A 82 9.30 1.45 0.23
C ILE A 82 9.96 2.66 -0.41
N ALA A 83 9.18 3.57 -0.95
CA ALA A 83 9.62 4.90 -1.36
C ALA A 83 9.27 5.89 -0.25
N GLU A 84 10.28 6.43 0.42
CA GLU A 84 10.17 7.34 1.56
C GLU A 84 10.64 8.73 1.15
N ASN A 85 9.86 9.74 1.48
CA ASN A 85 10.24 11.14 1.43
C ASN A 85 10.26 11.70 2.85
N ARG A 86 11.39 12.29 3.26
CA ARG A 86 11.52 13.02 4.52
C ARG A 86 11.62 14.51 4.21
N GLN A 87 10.70 15.28 4.75
CA GLN A 87 10.72 16.74 4.70
C GLN A 87 11.13 17.29 6.06
N THR A 88 12.30 17.91 6.11
CA THR A 88 12.84 18.55 7.31
C THR A 88 12.34 20.00 7.43
N PRO A 89 12.40 20.62 8.63
CA PRO A 89 11.93 22.00 8.83
C PRO A 89 12.63 23.04 7.98
N ASP A 90 13.88 22.80 7.58
CA ASP A 90 14.65 23.66 6.69
C ASP A 90 14.24 23.52 5.20
N GLY A 91 13.16 22.78 4.92
CA GLY A 91 12.59 22.60 3.59
C GLY A 91 13.33 21.57 2.72
N LYS A 92 14.36 20.88 3.24
CA LYS A 92 15.03 19.83 2.47
C LYS A 92 14.15 18.58 2.38
N SER A 93 14.14 18.00 1.18
CA SER A 93 13.45 16.75 0.89
C SER A 93 14.48 15.66 0.61
N ILE A 94 14.49 14.62 1.42
CA ILE A 94 15.35 13.45 1.25
C ILE A 94 14.47 12.30 0.80
N VAL A 95 14.69 11.83 -0.43
CA VAL A 95 13.97 10.68 -1.00
C VAL A 95 14.86 9.43 -0.90
N THR A 96 14.31 8.34 -0.38
CA THR A 96 14.98 7.04 -0.29
C THR A 96 14.04 5.95 -0.80
N THR A 97 14.52 5.12 -1.71
CA THR A 97 13.79 3.94 -2.17
C THR A 97 14.52 2.68 -1.72
N ARG A 98 13.83 1.82 -0.99
CA ARG A 98 14.31 0.48 -0.61
C ARG A 98 13.47 -0.55 -1.34
N LYS A 99 14.13 -1.51 -1.98
CA LYS A 99 13.47 -2.62 -2.67
C LYS A 99 14.04 -3.93 -2.17
N ALA A 100 13.15 -4.82 -1.77
CA ALA A 100 13.49 -6.17 -1.42
C ALA A 100 12.80 -7.10 -2.45
N ILE A 101 13.53 -8.06 -3.00
CA ILE A 101 13.12 -8.89 -4.16
C ILE A 101 13.18 -10.35 -3.74
N TRP A 102 12.10 -11.11 -3.99
CA TRP A 102 11.99 -12.48 -3.52
C TRP A 102 12.58 -13.43 -4.57
N ASP A 103 13.16 -14.53 -4.12
CA ASP A 103 13.54 -15.62 -5.02
C ASP A 103 12.29 -16.33 -5.51
N VAL A 104 11.97 -16.16 -6.80
CA VAL A 104 10.76 -16.71 -7.41
C VAL A 104 10.71 -18.24 -7.38
N ARG A 105 11.88 -18.89 -7.32
CA ARG A 105 12.00 -20.36 -7.26
C ARG A 105 11.38 -20.94 -5.99
N LEU A 106 11.27 -20.14 -4.92
CA LEU A 106 10.65 -20.56 -3.66
C LEU A 106 9.11 -20.62 -3.75
N PHE A 107 8.50 -20.15 -4.84
CA PHE A 107 7.05 -20.11 -5.01
C PHE A 107 6.49 -21.16 -6.00
N ASN A 108 7.34 -22.02 -6.57
CA ASN A 108 6.96 -23.10 -7.50
C ASN A 108 5.97 -22.65 -8.59
N GLU A 109 6.21 -21.49 -9.20
CA GLU A 109 5.49 -21.03 -10.39
C GLU A 109 6.37 -21.37 -11.61
N GLU A 110 6.05 -22.48 -12.29
CA GLU A 110 6.46 -22.74 -13.69
C GLU A 110 5.58 -21.95 -14.66
#